data_AF-A0A4R9A5S2-F1
#
_entry.id   AF-A0A4R9A5S2-F1
#
_cell.length_a   1.000
_cell.length_b   1.000
_cell.length_c   1.000
_cell.angle_alpha   90.00
_cell.angle_beta   90.00
_cell.angle_gamma   90.00
#
_symmetry.space_group_name_H-M   'P 1'
#
loop_
_entity.id
_entity.type
_entity.pdbx_description
1 polymer ?
#
loop_
_entity_poly.entity_id
_entity_poly.type
_entity_poly.pdbx_seq_one_letter_code
_entity_poly.pdbx_strand_id
1 'polypeptide(L)'
;MKDLGSQLPPVSNEEGKRDTDVRVRYGTYDSIDRVNAEEVEPEDIVPSQESGDIGVWFTEWQVAEDGLDVALDQHVDWSLVPMDQDWVSRLFAGRRAVSLQLDTYADAVRDPSDRSDRTQLSGRVARIDQISVRYHPSKDPEERGVRVPETGALCSTVC
;
A
#
# COMPACT_ATOMS: atom_id res chain seq x y z
N MET A 1 40.77 19.69 -46.50
CA MET A 1 39.54 18.86 -46.60
C MET A 1 38.43 19.64 -45.90
N LYS A 2 37.50 20.24 -46.68
CA LYS A 2 36.19 20.87 -46.32
C LYS A 2 36.23 21.94 -45.20
N ASP A 3 36.07 23.24 -45.41
CA ASP A 3 35.18 24.08 -46.21
C ASP A 3 33.78 24.36 -45.60
N LEU A 4 33.54 25.66 -45.42
CA LEU A 4 32.33 26.51 -45.30
C LEU A 4 31.13 26.15 -44.41
N GLY A 5 30.74 27.15 -43.60
CA GLY A 5 29.42 27.26 -42.98
C GLY A 5 29.24 28.57 -42.23
N SER A 6 29.10 29.67 -42.98
CA SER A 6 29.06 31.07 -42.56
C SER A 6 28.03 31.43 -41.47
N GLN A 7 28.45 32.34 -40.59
CA GLN A 7 27.60 33.25 -39.83
C GLN A 7 26.83 34.20 -40.77
N LEU A 8 25.58 34.56 -40.43
CA LEU A 8 24.96 35.90 -40.54
C LEU A 8 23.65 35.92 -39.68
N PRO A 9 23.12 37.11 -39.29
CA PRO A 9 22.64 37.35 -37.91
C PRO A 9 21.11 37.70 -37.86
N PRO A 10 20.58 38.37 -36.81
CA PRO A 10 19.35 37.96 -36.14
C PRO A 10 18.07 38.59 -36.73
N VAL A 11 16.96 37.86 -36.65
CA VAL A 11 15.61 38.40 -36.94
C VAL A 11 14.69 38.09 -35.77
N SER A 12 14.19 39.15 -35.15
CA SER A 12 13.14 39.14 -34.13
C SER A 12 11.75 39.01 -34.78
N ASN A 13 10.83 38.26 -34.18
CA ASN A 13 9.59 38.80 -33.59
C ASN A 13 8.60 37.70 -33.16
N GLU A 14 8.19 37.84 -31.90
CA GLU A 14 6.87 37.60 -31.29
C GLU A 14 6.35 36.20 -30.90
N GLU A 15 5.92 36.19 -29.63
CA GLU A 15 4.92 35.37 -28.95
C GLU A 15 5.22 33.89 -28.59
N GLY A 16 5.35 33.67 -27.29
CA GLY A 16 5.36 32.34 -26.69
C GLY A 16 5.64 32.36 -25.19
N LYS A 17 4.89 33.16 -24.43
CA LYS A 17 4.95 33.20 -22.97
C LYS A 17 4.57 31.83 -22.41
N ARG A 18 5.53 31.04 -21.95
CA ARG A 18 5.35 29.88 -21.05
C ARG A 18 6.69 29.50 -20.43
N ASP A 19 7.03 30.25 -19.40
CA ASP A 19 8.05 29.88 -18.43
C ASP A 19 7.39 28.86 -17.48
N THR A 20 7.59 27.57 -17.74
CA THR A 20 7.21 26.49 -16.82
C THR A 20 8.46 25.94 -16.17
N ASP A 21 8.95 26.70 -15.19
CA ASP A 21 9.71 26.14 -14.07
C ASP A 21 8.77 25.17 -13.34
N VAL A 22 8.84 23.88 -13.70
CA VAL A 22 8.11 22.81 -13.01
C VAL A 22 8.84 22.55 -11.70
N ARG A 23 8.57 23.41 -10.73
CA ARG A 23 8.91 23.18 -9.33
C ARG A 23 7.84 22.23 -8.78
N VAL A 24 8.17 20.95 -8.68
CA VAL A 24 7.34 19.94 -8.01
C VAL A 24 7.15 20.37 -6.55
N ARG A 25 6.00 20.97 -6.24
CA ARG A 25 5.53 21.19 -4.87
C ARG A 25 4.75 19.95 -4.47
N TYR A 26 5.24 19.25 -3.45
CA TYR A 26 4.47 18.26 -2.72
C TYR A 26 3.16 18.92 -2.25
N GLY A 27 2.03 18.29 -2.60
CA GLY A 27 0.69 18.77 -2.30
C GLY A 27 0.54 19.13 -0.83
N THR A 28 0.09 20.35 -0.58
CA THR A 28 -0.28 20.84 0.74
C THR A 28 -1.64 20.23 1.08
N TYR A 29 -1.80 19.67 2.28
CA TYR A 29 -3.09 19.19 2.78
C TYR A 29 -4.08 20.36 2.79
N ASP A 30 -5.02 20.38 1.85
CA ASP A 30 -6.18 21.26 1.97
C ASP A 30 -7.02 20.76 3.14
N SER A 31 -7.17 21.63 4.14
CA SER A 31 -7.99 21.39 5.32
C SER A 31 -9.45 21.38 4.90
N ILE A 32 -10.07 20.21 4.89
CA ILE A 32 -11.52 20.09 4.70
C ILE A 32 -12.17 20.63 5.98
N ASP A 33 -12.89 21.75 5.84
CA ASP A 33 -13.80 22.24 6.87
C ASP A 33 -14.72 21.10 7.31
N ARG A 34 -14.57 20.65 8.56
CA ARG A 34 -15.37 19.59 9.16
C ARG A 34 -16.80 20.07 9.31
N VAL A 35 -17.68 19.62 8.41
CA VAL A 35 -19.09 19.46 8.72
C VAL A 35 -19.17 18.48 9.88
N ASN A 36 -19.86 18.88 10.94
CA ASN A 36 -20.06 18.12 12.17
C ASN A 36 -20.85 16.85 11.85
N ALA A 37 -20.15 15.79 11.46
CA ALA A 37 -20.68 14.43 11.42
C ALA A 37 -20.47 13.86 12.82
N GLU A 38 -21.57 13.48 13.49
CA GLU A 38 -21.49 12.63 14.67
C GLU A 38 -20.57 11.45 14.36
N GLU A 39 -19.49 11.36 15.13
CA GLU A 39 -18.52 10.27 15.08
C GLU A 39 -19.24 9.01 15.58
N VAL A 40 -19.93 8.33 14.67
CA VAL A 40 -20.31 6.94 14.87
C VAL A 40 -18.99 6.18 14.83
N GLU A 41 -18.44 5.89 16.01
CA GLU A 41 -17.36 4.93 16.16
C GLU A 41 -17.76 3.67 15.36
N PRO A 42 -17.08 3.35 14.25
CA PRO A 42 -17.40 2.13 13.52
C PRO A 42 -17.20 1.00 14.51
N GLU A 43 -18.28 0.25 14.81
CA GLU A 43 -18.15 -0.99 15.55
C GLU A 43 -17.09 -1.81 14.82
N ASP A 44 -15.98 -2.08 15.51
CA ASP A 44 -14.88 -2.91 15.04
C ASP A 44 -15.37 -4.35 15.03
N ILE A 45 -16.21 -4.66 14.04
CA ILE A 45 -16.75 -5.99 13.82
C ILE A 45 -15.63 -6.78 13.18
N VAL A 46 -14.77 -7.36 14.00
CA VAL A 46 -13.87 -8.43 13.58
C VAL A 46 -14.72 -9.69 13.50
N PRO A 47 -15.14 -10.16 12.31
CA PRO A 47 -15.95 -11.36 12.23
C PRO A 47 -15.07 -12.56 12.59
N SER A 48 -15.61 -13.49 13.36
CA SER A 48 -14.89 -14.70 13.75
C SER A 48 -14.35 -15.42 12.51
N GLN A 49 -13.08 -15.78 12.53
CA GLN A 49 -12.46 -16.63 11.52
C GLN A 49 -12.92 -18.07 11.74
N GLU A 50 -13.35 -18.77 10.69
CA GLU A 50 -13.76 -20.16 10.84
C GLU A 50 -12.54 -21.06 11.06
N SER A 51 -12.76 -22.19 11.74
CA SER A 51 -11.70 -23.16 12.00
C SER A 51 -11.23 -23.79 10.69
N GLY A 52 -10.13 -23.30 10.14
CA GLY A 52 -9.52 -23.80 8.89
C GLY A 52 -9.21 -22.69 7.88
N ASP A 53 -9.76 -21.49 8.08
CA ASP A 53 -9.44 -20.34 7.22
C ASP A 53 -7.99 -19.91 7.41
N ILE A 54 -7.36 -19.50 6.30
CA ILE A 54 -6.01 -18.94 6.29
C ILE A 54 -6.08 -17.45 5.93
N GLY A 55 -5.63 -16.60 6.85
CA GLY A 55 -5.57 -15.16 6.62
C GLY A 55 -4.40 -14.79 5.71
N VAL A 56 -4.70 -14.16 4.58
CA VAL A 56 -3.73 -13.65 3.61
C VAL A 56 -3.82 -12.12 3.54
N TRP A 57 -2.68 -11.44 3.63
CA TRP A 57 -2.56 -9.98 3.51
C TRP A 57 -2.26 -9.54 2.08
N PHE A 58 -2.94 -8.48 1.65
CA PHE A 58 -2.62 -7.70 0.45
C PHE A 58 -2.47 -6.23 0.83
N THR A 59 -1.54 -5.55 0.17
CA THR A 59 -1.33 -4.11 0.35
C THR A 59 -2.29 -3.29 -0.52
N GLU A 60 -2.56 -2.04 -0.12
CA GLU A 60 -3.35 -1.11 -0.91
C GLU A 60 -2.80 -0.93 -2.33
N TRP A 61 -1.47 -0.81 -2.44
CA TRP A 61 -0.78 -0.68 -3.71
C TRP A 61 -1.02 -1.88 -4.64
N GLN A 62 -1.01 -3.11 -4.11
CA GLN A 62 -1.29 -4.30 -4.92
C GLN A 62 -2.71 -4.30 -5.48
N VAL A 63 -3.68 -3.84 -4.71
CA VAL A 63 -5.08 -3.77 -5.15
C VAL A 63 -5.29 -2.61 -6.12
N ALA A 64 -4.81 -1.42 -5.78
CA ALA A 64 -5.10 -0.18 -6.50
C ALA A 64 -4.22 0.02 -7.74
N GLU A 65 -2.94 -0.36 -7.68
CA GLU A 65 -1.96 -0.08 -8.74
C GLU A 65 -1.57 -1.32 -9.54
N ASP A 66 -1.28 -2.45 -8.87
CA ASP A 66 -1.03 -3.72 -9.59
C ASP A 66 -2.31 -4.36 -10.15
N GLY A 67 -3.48 -3.87 -9.73
CA GLY A 67 -4.78 -4.35 -10.19
C GLY A 67 -5.09 -5.78 -9.73
N LEU A 68 -4.59 -6.18 -8.55
CA LEU A 68 -4.96 -7.44 -7.92
C LEU A 68 -6.47 -7.44 -7.61
N ASP A 69 -7.22 -8.16 -8.44
CA ASP A 69 -8.65 -8.37 -8.28
C ASP A 69 -8.93 -9.75 -7.68
N VAL A 70 -9.66 -9.77 -6.57
CA VAL A 70 -10.02 -10.98 -5.82
C VAL A 70 -11.51 -10.91 -5.50
N ALA A 71 -12.25 -11.94 -5.89
CA ALA A 71 -13.68 -12.04 -5.65
C ALA A 71 -14.01 -13.13 -4.63
N LEU A 72 -15.15 -12.99 -3.93
CA LEU A 72 -15.70 -14.06 -3.11
C LEU A 72 -15.98 -15.32 -3.95
N ASP A 73 -15.79 -16.49 -3.34
CA ASP A 73 -15.86 -17.82 -3.96
C ASP A 73 -14.88 -18.06 -5.14
N GLN A 74 -14.02 -17.08 -5.47
CA GLN A 74 -12.97 -17.28 -6.45
C GLN A 74 -12.05 -18.41 -6.00
N HIS A 75 -11.79 -19.35 -6.89
CA HIS A 75 -10.74 -20.33 -6.70
C HIS A 75 -9.38 -19.68 -6.96
N VAL A 76 -8.46 -19.85 -6.02
CA VAL A 76 -7.13 -19.25 -6.06
C VAL A 76 -6.05 -20.32 -5.97
N ASP A 77 -4.91 -20.00 -6.55
CA ASP A 77 -3.67 -20.74 -6.41
C ASP A 77 -2.56 -19.70 -6.26
N TRP A 78 -2.03 -19.58 -5.04
CA TRP A 78 -1.11 -18.53 -4.66
C TRP A 78 0.17 -19.11 -4.08
N SER A 79 1.28 -18.50 -4.46
CA SER A 79 2.56 -18.68 -3.79
C SER A 79 2.78 -17.50 -2.85
N LEU A 80 2.74 -17.74 -1.55
CA LEU A 80 2.74 -16.71 -0.51
C LEU A 80 4.00 -16.78 0.34
N VAL A 81 4.33 -15.69 1.02
CA VAL A 81 5.42 -15.66 2.02
C VAL A 81 4.85 -15.45 3.43
N PRO A 82 5.59 -15.82 4.49
CA PRO A 82 5.19 -15.50 5.84
C PRO A 82 4.99 -13.99 6.04
N MET A 83 3.94 -13.64 6.77
CA MET A 83 3.72 -12.27 7.22
C MET A 83 4.56 -11.96 8.47
N ASP A 84 5.01 -10.72 8.63
CA ASP A 84 5.64 -10.26 9.86
C ASP A 84 4.63 -10.33 11.02
N GLN A 85 4.82 -11.29 11.93
CA GLN A 85 3.89 -11.56 13.02
C GLN A 85 3.94 -10.50 14.12
N ASP A 86 5.08 -9.81 14.30
CA ASP A 86 5.18 -8.71 15.26
C ASP A 86 4.38 -7.51 14.76
N TRP A 87 4.48 -7.23 13.45
CA TRP A 87 3.67 -6.20 12.80
C TRP A 87 2.17 -6.53 12.86
N VAL A 88 1.76 -7.76 12.52
CA VAL A 88 0.35 -8.20 12.59
C VAL A 88 -0.19 -8.11 14.01
N SER A 89 0.58 -8.56 15.00
CA SER A 89 0.19 -8.51 16.42
C SER A 89 -0.03 -7.08 16.88
N ARG A 90 0.86 -6.16 16.48
CA ARG A 90 0.74 -4.72 16.77
C ARG A 90 -0.47 -4.11 16.07
N LEU A 91 -0.70 -4.47 14.82
CA LEU A 91 -1.76 -3.92 13.99
C LEU A 91 -3.14 -4.27 14.56
N PHE A 92 -3.37 -5.55 14.86
CA PHE A 92 -4.69 -6.05 15.27
C PHE A 92 -4.89 -6.17 16.77
N ALA A 93 -3.89 -5.83 17.59
CA ALA A 93 -3.91 -6.04 19.03
C ALA A 93 -4.19 -7.52 19.40
N GLY A 94 -3.68 -8.46 18.60
CA GLY A 94 -3.90 -9.89 18.78
C GLY A 94 -5.31 -10.41 18.44
N ARG A 95 -6.21 -9.55 17.94
CA ARG A 95 -7.61 -9.94 17.63
C ARG A 95 -7.76 -10.73 16.33
N ARG A 96 -6.75 -10.70 15.46
CA ARG A 96 -6.78 -11.35 14.15
C ARG A 96 -5.43 -12.00 13.86
N ALA A 97 -5.50 -13.19 13.27
CA ALA A 97 -4.34 -13.89 12.75
C ALA A 97 -4.25 -13.69 11.24
N VAL A 98 -3.10 -13.21 10.78
CA VAL A 98 -2.76 -13.13 9.35
C VAL A 98 -1.36 -13.72 9.21
N SER A 99 -1.29 -14.92 8.65
CA SER A 99 -0.06 -15.71 8.64
C SER A 99 0.74 -15.56 7.37
N LEU A 100 0.07 -15.22 6.26
CA LEU A 100 0.66 -15.18 4.93
C LEU A 100 0.37 -13.85 4.24
N GLN A 101 1.22 -13.49 3.28
CA GLN A 101 1.01 -12.36 2.41
C GLN A 101 1.43 -12.71 0.98
N LEU A 102 0.80 -12.04 0.02
CA LEU A 102 1.36 -11.96 -1.32
C LEU A 102 2.39 -10.84 -1.32
N ASP A 103 3.65 -11.18 -1.56
CA ASP A 103 4.72 -10.20 -1.70
C ASP A 103 5.35 -10.39 -3.08
N THR A 104 5.03 -9.46 -3.99
CA THR A 104 5.51 -9.42 -5.38
C THR A 104 7.00 -9.08 -5.45
N TYR A 105 7.56 -8.47 -4.40
CA TYR A 105 8.96 -8.04 -4.32
C TYR A 105 9.82 -8.88 -3.37
N ALA A 106 9.24 -9.87 -2.68
CA ALA A 106 9.98 -10.78 -1.80
C ALA A 106 11.24 -11.33 -2.49
N ASP A 107 11.12 -11.70 -3.76
CA ASP A 107 12.22 -12.28 -4.54
C ASP A 107 13.26 -11.23 -5.02
N ALA A 108 12.95 -9.93 -4.95
CA ALA A 108 13.86 -8.86 -5.35
C ALA A 108 14.77 -8.40 -4.19
N VAL A 109 14.33 -8.61 -2.94
CA VAL A 109 15.03 -8.16 -1.73
C VAL A 109 15.66 -9.33 -0.96
N ARG A 110 15.08 -10.54 -1.06
CA ARG A 110 15.59 -11.74 -0.38
C ARG A 110 16.61 -12.49 -1.20
N ASP A 111 17.44 -13.29 -0.52
CA ASP A 111 18.40 -14.16 -1.18
C ASP A 111 17.65 -15.16 -2.08
N PRO A 112 18.15 -15.50 -3.28
CA PRO A 112 17.52 -16.48 -4.15
C PRO A 112 17.29 -17.86 -3.50
N SER A 113 18.04 -18.19 -2.43
CA SER A 113 17.85 -19.41 -1.63
C SER A 113 16.66 -19.34 -0.66
N ASP A 114 16.18 -18.15 -0.30
CA ASP A 114 14.98 -17.92 0.54
C ASP A 114 13.66 -18.15 -0.22
N ARG A 115 13.72 -18.42 -1.54
CA ARG A 115 12.54 -18.89 -2.30
C ARG A 115 11.92 -20.15 -1.70
N SER A 116 12.69 -20.89 -0.90
CA SER A 116 12.26 -22.09 -0.17
C SER A 116 11.22 -21.82 0.91
N ASP A 117 11.04 -20.57 1.35
CA ASP A 117 10.10 -20.19 2.41
C ASP A 117 8.69 -19.89 1.89
N ARG A 118 8.46 -20.02 0.57
CA ARG A 118 7.15 -19.77 -0.02
C ARG A 118 6.19 -20.92 0.29
N THR A 119 5.00 -20.57 0.76
CA THR A 119 3.89 -21.51 0.98
C THR A 119 2.96 -21.48 -0.23
N GLN A 120 2.69 -22.65 -0.81
CA GLN A 120 1.65 -22.79 -1.83
C GLN A 120 0.29 -22.94 -1.14
N LEU A 121 -0.66 -22.11 -1.53
CA LEU A 121 -2.02 -22.11 -1.00
C LEU A 121 -3.02 -22.16 -2.16
N SER A 122 -3.86 -23.20 -2.16
CA SER A 122 -4.98 -23.30 -3.08
C SER A 122 -6.29 -23.49 -2.31
N GLY A 123 -7.35 -22.84 -2.76
CA GLY A 123 -8.64 -22.85 -2.08
C GLY A 123 -9.63 -21.86 -2.69
N ARG A 124 -10.67 -21.53 -1.93
CA ARG A 124 -11.69 -20.55 -2.31
C ARG A 124 -11.67 -19.38 -1.34
N VAL A 125 -11.91 -18.18 -1.86
CA VAL A 125 -12.00 -16.97 -1.05
C VAL A 125 -13.35 -16.97 -0.32
N ALA A 126 -13.31 -17.19 0.99
CA ALA A 126 -14.52 -17.20 1.82
C ALA A 126 -14.91 -15.79 2.32
N ARG A 127 -13.95 -14.88 2.46
CA ARG A 127 -14.14 -13.53 3.02
C ARG A 127 -13.08 -12.56 2.50
N ILE A 128 -13.48 -11.31 2.32
CA ILE A 128 -12.58 -10.19 2.04
C ILE A 128 -12.86 -9.11 3.08
N ASP A 129 -11.81 -8.62 3.73
CA ASP A 129 -11.93 -7.53 4.71
C ASP A 129 -10.99 -6.39 4.31
N GLN A 130 -11.51 -5.17 4.34
CA GLN A 130 -10.71 -3.95 4.24
C GLN A 130 -10.26 -3.53 5.63
N ILE A 131 -8.96 -3.23 5.74
CA ILE A 131 -8.31 -2.85 7.00
C ILE A 131 -7.92 -1.38 6.92
N SER A 132 -8.42 -0.58 7.86
CA SER A 132 -8.11 0.85 7.97
C SER A 132 -7.24 1.11 9.19
N VAL A 133 -6.12 1.82 8.98
CA VAL A 133 -5.07 2.00 9.99
C VAL A 133 -4.77 3.49 10.15
N ARG A 134 -4.74 3.98 11.39
CA ARG A 134 -4.24 5.32 11.70
C ARG A 134 -2.75 5.24 12.00
N TYR A 135 -1.97 6.21 11.54
CA TYR A 135 -0.53 6.25 11.75
C TYR A 135 -0.11 7.52 12.49
N HIS A 136 0.74 7.37 13.50
CA HIS A 136 1.37 8.48 14.21
C HIS A 136 2.89 8.48 14.02
N PRO A 137 3.57 9.63 14.17
CA PRO A 137 5.04 9.65 14.15
C PRO A 137 5.62 8.79 15.28
N SER A 138 6.69 8.05 15.01
CA SER A 138 7.41 7.33 16.06
C SER A 138 7.89 8.31 17.13
N LYS A 139 7.83 7.86 18.39
CA LYS A 139 8.40 8.59 19.54
C LYS A 139 9.86 8.21 19.78
N ASP A 140 10.36 7.17 19.11
CA ASP A 140 11.75 6.76 19.19
C ASP A 140 12.63 7.77 18.42
N PRO A 141 13.63 8.40 19.08
CA PRO A 141 14.57 9.30 18.41
C PRO A 141 15.35 8.64 17.26
N GLU A 142 15.61 7.34 17.32
CA GLU A 142 16.34 6.56 16.30
C GLU A 142 15.46 6.27 15.08
N GLU A 143 14.13 6.32 15.22
CA GLU A 143 13.15 6.11 14.16
C GLU A 143 12.57 7.44 13.63
N ARG A 144 13.37 8.51 13.64
CA ARG A 144 12.88 9.84 13.24
C ARG A 144 12.36 9.82 11.79
N GLY A 145 11.10 10.17 11.63
CA GLY A 145 10.41 10.19 10.33
C GLY A 145 9.62 8.91 10.01
N VAL A 146 9.79 7.86 10.82
CA VAL A 146 8.99 6.64 10.72
C VAL A 146 7.57 6.90 11.21
N ARG A 147 6.60 6.40 10.44
CA ARG A 147 5.19 6.37 10.81
C ARG A 147 4.89 4.99 11.39
N VAL A 148 4.21 4.98 12.52
CA VAL A 148 3.93 3.79 13.30
C VAL A 148 2.42 3.61 13.38
N PRO A 149 1.89 2.40 13.14
CA PRO A 149 0.47 2.16 13.23
C PRO A 149 -0.01 2.32 14.67
N GLU A 150 -1.15 2.99 14.84
CA GLU A 150 -1.95 2.87 16.05
C GLU A 150 -2.42 1.42 16.19
N THR A 151 -2.27 0.87 17.39
CA THR A 151 -2.70 -0.49 17.68
C THR A 151 -4.21 -0.57 17.67
N GLY A 152 -4.75 -1.59 16.98
CA GLY A 152 -6.19 -1.79 16.86
C GLY A 152 -6.77 -1.22 15.57
N ALA A 153 -6.23 -1.68 14.43
CA ALA A 153 -6.79 -1.34 13.12
C ALA A 153 -8.26 -1.75 13.02
N LEU A 154 -9.02 -0.92 12.31
CA LEU A 154 -10.43 -1.15 12.04
C LEU A 154 -10.58 -2.16 10.90
N CYS A 155 -11.40 -3.18 11.12
CA CYS A 155 -11.73 -4.18 10.11
C CYS A 155 -13.15 -3.96 9.60
N SER A 156 -13.34 -3.98 8.28
CA SER A 156 -14.66 -3.94 7.65
C SER A 156 -14.76 -5.02 6.58
N THR A 157 -15.78 -5.87 6.65
CA THR A 157 -16.00 -6.92 5.65
C THR A 157 -16.57 -6.32 4.37
N VAL A 158 -16.03 -6.73 3.23
CA VAL A 158 -16.53 -6.38 1.91
C VAL A 158 -17.61 -7.40 1.52
N CYS A 159 -18.82 -6.91 1.25
CA CYS A 159 -19.99 -7.72 0.87
C CYS A 159 -20.17 -7.81 -0.64
#